data_AF-A0A971XA95-F1
#
_entry.id   AF-A0A971XA95-F1
#
_cell.length_a   1.000
_cell.length_b   1.000
_cell.length_c   1.000
_cell.angle_alpha   90.00
_cell.angle_beta   90.00
_cell.angle_gamma   90.00
#
_symmetry.space_group_name_H-M   'P 1'
#
loop_
_entity.id
_entity.type
_entity.pdbx_description
1 polymer ?
#
loop_
_entity_poly.entity_id
_entity_poly.type
_entity_poly.pdbx_seq_one_letter_code
_entity_poly.pdbx_strand_id
1 'polypeptide(L)' 'MKVFEKMFGVKVPVIGVIHLRPLPGAPLYDGASVREISEKAVSDAKVMADNGVNGLIIENFGD' A
#
# COMPACT_ATOMS: atom_id res chain seq x y z
N MET A 1 -2.09 -15.55 19.01
CA MET A 1 -3.11 -15.06 18.05
C MET A 1 -3.94 -13.85 18.54
N LYS A 2 -4.01 -13.51 19.84
CA LYS A 2 -4.89 -12.44 20.35
C LYS A 2 -4.53 -10.99 19.96
N VAL A 3 -3.28 -10.70 19.59
CA VAL A 3 -2.82 -9.32 19.30
C VAL A 3 -3.41 -8.80 17.99
N PHE A 4 -3.34 -9.60 16.92
CA PHE A 4 -3.85 -9.21 15.61
C PHE A 4 -5.38 -9.10 15.57
N GLU A 5 -6.07 -10.01 16.27
CA GLU A 5 -7.53 -9.92 16.42
C GLU A 5 -7.95 -8.65 17.18
N LYS A 6 -7.21 -8.26 18.24
CA LYS A 6 -7.45 -7.00 18.94
C LYS A 6 -7.15 -5.77 18.08
N MET A 7 -6.16 -5.84 17.20
CA MET A 7 -5.73 -4.73 16.34
C MET A 7 -6.68 -4.52 15.16
N PHE A 8 -7.08 -5.60 14.49
CA PHE A 8 -7.84 -5.56 13.23
C PHE A 8 -9.33 -5.89 13.38
N GLY A 9 -9.78 -6.33 14.56
CA GLY A 9 -11.17 -6.71 14.81
C GLY A 9 -11.62 -8.00 14.13
N VAL A 10 -10.69 -8.72 13.48
CA VAL A 10 -10.95 -9.97 12.76
C VAL A 10 -9.93 -11.04 13.13
N LYS A 11 -10.37 -12.30 13.15
CA LYS A 11 -9.51 -13.44 13.55
C LYS A 11 -8.35 -13.69 12.58
N VAL A 12 -8.55 -13.41 11.29
CA VAL A 12 -7.57 -13.60 10.22
C VAL A 12 -7.56 -12.32 9.37
N PRO A 13 -6.70 -11.35 9.66
CA PRO A 13 -6.63 -10.12 8.89
C PRO A 13 -5.96 -10.34 7.53
N VAL A 14 -6.44 -9.64 6.50
CA VAL A 14 -5.80 -9.52 5.20
C VAL A 14 -4.99 -8.23 5.16
N ILE A 15 -3.71 -8.34 4.81
CA ILE A 15 -2.81 -7.19 4.65
C ILE A 15 -2.50 -7.02 3.17
N GLY A 16 -2.91 -5.89 2.59
CA GLY A 16 -2.63 -5.54 1.21
C GLY A 16 -1.25 -4.90 1.06
N VAL A 17 -0.61 -5.11 -0.09
CA VAL A 17 0.64 -4.45 -0.45
C VAL A 17 0.35 -3.38 -1.48
N ILE A 18 0.75 -2.14 -1.19
CA ILE A 18 0.74 -1.03 -2.13
C ILE A 18 2.12 -0.95 -2.75
N HIS A 19 2.24 -1.45 -3.99
CA HIS A 19 3.45 -1.30 -4.78
C HIS A 19 3.48 0.12 -5.36
N LEU A 20 4.48 0.88 -4.96
CA LEU A 20 4.68 2.22 -5.51
C LEU A 20 5.08 2.13 -6.99
N ARG A 21 4.75 3.19 -7.73
CA ARG A 21 5.42 3.46 -9.01
C ARG A 21 6.90 3.76 -8.73
N PRO A 22 7.79 3.54 -9.72
CA PRO A 22 9.21 3.81 -9.55
C PRO A 22 9.46 5.21 -8.98
N LEU A 23 10.27 5.29 -7.93
CA LEU A 23 10.64 6.55 -7.29
C LEU A 23 11.76 7.28 -8.05
N PRO A 24 11.98 8.59 -7.78
CA PRO A 24 13.10 9.31 -8.37
C PRO A 24 14.43 8.60 -8.10
N GLY A 25 15.11 8.19 -9.18
CA GLY A 25 16.38 7.46 -9.12
C GLY A 25 16.27 5.96 -9.41
N ALA A 26 15.06 5.39 -9.37
CA ALA A 26 14.83 3.99 -9.71
C ALA A 26 14.88 3.75 -11.23
N PRO A 27 15.25 2.53 -11.69
CA PRO A 27 15.03 2.12 -13.07
C PRO A 27 13.57 2.32 -13.47
N LEU A 28 13.32 2.80 -14.69
CA LEU A 28 11.97 3.10 -15.22
C LEU A 28 11.23 4.28 -14.58
N TYR A 29 11.89 5.09 -13.75
CA TYR A 29 11.32 6.38 -13.33
C TYR A 29 10.99 7.25 -14.55
N ASP A 30 9.72 7.67 -14.64
CA ASP A 30 9.15 8.36 -15.80
C ASP A 30 9.05 9.88 -15.61
N GLY A 31 9.57 10.41 -14.50
CA GLY A 31 9.51 11.84 -14.17
C GLY A 31 8.29 12.25 -13.35
N ALA A 32 7.40 11.31 -12.97
CA ALA A 32 6.26 11.62 -12.11
C ALA A 32 6.69 12.23 -10.78
N SER A 33 6.04 13.30 -10.35
CA SER A 33 6.29 13.88 -9.05
C SER A 33 5.96 12.88 -7.93
N VAL A 34 6.67 13.00 -6.80
CA VAL A 34 6.37 12.21 -5.58
C VAL A 34 4.91 12.36 -5.16
N ARG A 35 4.30 13.51 -5.43
CA ARG A 35 2.87 13.75 -5.21
C ARG A 35 2.00 12.85 -6.07
N GLU A 36 2.24 12.77 -7.39
CA GLU A 36 1.47 11.91 -8.28
C GLU A 36 1.62 10.42 -7.92
N ILE A 37 2.82 10.00 -7.53
CA ILE A 37 3.08 8.63 -7.04
C ILE A 37 2.27 8.37 -5.77
N SER A 38 2.28 9.30 -4.83
CA SER A 38 1.52 9.21 -3.58
C SER A 38 0.01 9.20 -3.81
N GLU A 39 -0.50 10.03 -4.73
CA GLU A 39 -1.92 10.08 -5.08
C GLU A 39 -2.39 8.74 -5.68
N LYS A 40 -1.57 8.11 -6.53
CA LYS A 40 -1.85 6.76 -7.03
C LYS A 40 -1.87 5.71 -5.91
N ALA A 41 -0.87 5.74 -5.02
CA ALA A 41 -0.80 4.83 -3.88
C ALA A 41 -2.01 4.98 -2.93
N VAL A 42 -2.47 6.22 -2.69
CA VAL A 42 -3.67 6.52 -1.90
C VAL A 42 -4.93 6.03 -2.61
N SER A 43 -5.02 6.16 -3.93
CA SER A 43 -6.14 5.63 -4.70
C SER A 43 -6.27 4.11 -4.54
N ASP A 44 -5.16 3.38 -4.65
CA ASP A 44 -5.14 1.92 -4.48
C ASP A 44 -5.46 1.51 -3.04
N ALA A 45 -4.90 2.23 -2.06
CA ALA A 45 -5.20 2.04 -0.64
C ALA A 45 -6.68 2.19 -0.32
N LYS A 46 -7.36 3.19 -0.90
CA LYS A 46 -8.81 3.38 -0.74
C LYS A 46 -9.61 2.22 -1.30
N VAL A 47 -9.29 1.77 -2.53
CA VAL A 47 -9.95 0.61 -3.13
C VAL A 47 -9.80 -0.63 -2.24
N MET A 48 -8.61 -0.89 -1.70
CA MET A 48 -8.39 -2.02 -0.78
C MET A 48 -9.20 -1.87 0.52
N ALA A 49 -9.17 -0.69 1.14
CA ALA A 49 -9.92 -0.43 2.37
C ALA A 49 -11.43 -0.59 2.18
N ASP A 50 -11.97 -0.06 1.08
CA ASP A 50 -13.40 -0.14 0.74
C ASP A 50 -13.85 -1.59 0.44
N ASN A 51 -12.91 -2.50 0.14
CA ASN A 51 -13.16 -3.90 -0.17
C ASN A 51 -12.72 -4.88 0.94
N GLY A 52 -12.53 -4.40 2.17
CA GLY A 52 -12.38 -5.26 3.35
C GLY A 52 -10.94 -5.71 3.66
N VAL A 53 -9.93 -5.10 3.04
CA VAL A 53 -8.54 -5.27 3.46
C VAL A 53 -8.35 -4.59 4.84
N ASN A 54 -7.72 -5.29 5.78
CA ASN A 54 -7.67 -4.85 7.19
C ASN A 54 -6.45 -3.98 7.49
N GLY A 55 -5.38 -4.10 6.70
CA GLY A 55 -4.17 -3.30 6.86
C GLY A 55 -3.39 -3.21 5.55
N LEU A 56 -2.45 -2.28 5.48
CA LEU A 56 -1.67 -2.01 4.28
C LEU A 56 -0.18 -1.97 4.63
N ILE A 57 0.66 -2.43 3.72
CA ILE A 57 2.11 -2.21 3.71
C ILE A 57 2.44 -1.46 2.41
N ILE A 58 3.30 -0.45 2.51
CA ILE A 58 3.83 0.27 1.34
C ILE A 58 5.17 -0.34 0.98
N GLU A 59 5.37 -0.57 -0.31
CA GLU A 59 6.57 -1.24 -0.83
C GLU A 59 7.10 -0.51 -2.08
N ASN A 60 8.40 -0.25 -2.09
CA ASN A 60 9.17 0.24 -3.24
C ASN A 60 10.14 -0.85 -3.74
N PHE A 61 9.65 -2.08 -3.91
CA PHE A 61 10.51 -3.22 -4.25
C PHE A 61 11.10 -3.08 -5.65
N GLY A 62 12.44 -3.09 -5.72
CA GLY A 62 13.18 -2.97 -6.99
C GLY A 62 13.60 -1.55 -7.37
N ASP A 63 13.27 -0.56 -6.54
CA ASP A 63 13.78 0.82 -6.64
C ASP A 63 15.22 0.97 -6.13
#